data_AF-A0A451EJ90-F1
#
_entry.id   AF-A0A451EJ90-F1
#
_cell.length_a   1.000
_cell.length_b   1.000
_cell.length_c   1.000
_cell.angle_alpha   90.00
_cell.angle_beta   90.00
_cell.angle_gamma   90.00
#
_symmetry.space_group_name_H-M   'P 1'
#
loop_
_entity.id
_entity.type
_entity.pdbx_description
1 polymer ?
#
loop_
_entity_poly.entity_id
_entity_poly.type
_entity_poly.pdbx_seq_one_letter_code
_entity_poly.pdbx_strand_id
1 'polypeptide(L)'
;MVSRNFVRYVGYAGAAANWLIPIAGIMNLPTRPMSDIDPVMTSVMCVYSMFFMRWSVSILPANYPLFACHATNSTVQAVTLGRWCYGTATQPQKVIA
;
A
#
# COMPACT_ATOMS: atom_id res chain seq x y z
N MET A 1 -31.85 -11.08 4.01
CA MET A 1 -30.79 -10.67 3.07
C MET A 1 -30.32 -9.25 3.44
N VAL A 2 -29.01 -8.98 3.41
CA VAL A 2 -28.46 -7.65 3.70
C VAL A 2 -28.65 -6.73 2.48
N SER A 3 -29.02 -5.47 2.70
CA SER A 3 -29.24 -4.50 1.61
C SER A 3 -27.96 -4.19 0.85
N ARG A 4 -28.03 -4.12 -0.49
CA ARG A 4 -26.90 -3.74 -1.35
C ARG A 4 -26.34 -2.35 -1.02
N ASN A 5 -27.21 -1.43 -0.58
CA ASN A 5 -26.80 -0.09 -0.17
C ASN A 5 -26.01 -0.12 1.14
N PHE A 6 -26.40 -0.98 2.08
CA PHE A 6 -25.66 -1.17 3.33
C PHE A 6 -24.28 -1.77 3.06
N VAL A 7 -24.18 -2.81 2.23
CA VAL A 7 -22.89 -3.40 1.84
C VAL A 7 -21.98 -2.37 1.17
N ARG A 8 -22.51 -1.55 0.26
CA ARG A 8 -21.75 -0.47 -0.38
C ARG A 8 -21.27 0.56 0.64
N TYR A 9 -22.14 1.00 1.55
CA TYR A 9 -21.80 2.00 2.56
C TYR A 9 -20.67 1.51 3.46
N VAL A 10 -20.79 0.30 4.02
CA VAL A 10 -19.75 -0.30 4.87
C VAL A 10 -18.45 -0.50 4.07
N GLY A 11 -18.54 -0.97 2.83
CA GLY A 11 -17.38 -1.14 1.96
C GLY A 11 -16.66 0.17 1.64
N TYR A 12 -17.38 1.26 1.44
CA TYR A 12 -16.80 2.58 1.16
C TYR A 12 -16.23 3.22 2.43
N ALA A 13 -16.89 3.06 3.58
CA ALA A 13 -16.34 3.47 4.87
C ALA A 13 -15.02 2.75 5.18
N GLY A 14 -14.97 1.43 4.94
CA GLY A 14 -13.73 0.65 5.03
C GLY A 14 -12.65 1.12 4.04
N ALA A 15 -13.04 1.46 2.80
CA ALA A 15 -12.11 2.02 1.82
C ALA A 15 -11.54 3.37 2.28
N ALA A 16 -12.37 4.24 2.87
CA ALA A 16 -11.93 5.51 3.44
C ALA A 16 -10.93 5.31 4.61
N ALA A 17 -11.18 4.34 5.49
CA ALA A 17 -10.25 4.04 6.59
C ALA A 17 -8.91 3.48 6.09
N ASN A 18 -8.89 2.71 4.99
CA ASN A 18 -7.65 2.17 4.43
C ASN A 18 -6.70 3.26 3.90
N TRP A 19 -7.18 4.46 3.57
CA TRP A 19 -6.35 5.57 3.10
C TRP A 19 -5.30 6.04 4.12
N LEU A 20 -5.47 5.71 5.40
CA LEU A 20 -4.46 5.97 6.44
C LEU A 20 -3.09 5.39 6.06
N ILE A 21 -3.07 4.22 5.40
CA ILE A 21 -1.84 3.53 5.01
C ILE A 21 -1.08 4.28 3.92
N PRO A 22 -1.63 4.51 2.70
CA PRO A 22 -0.92 5.23 1.65
C PRO A 22 -0.59 6.66 2.05
N ILE A 23 -1.44 7.35 2.83
CA ILE A 23 -1.15 8.69 3.33
C ILE A 23 0.08 8.66 4.24
N ALA A 24 0.13 7.75 5.21
CA ALA A 24 1.30 7.59 6.07
C ALA A 24 2.57 7.24 5.25
N GLY A 25 2.42 6.40 4.23
CA GLY A 25 3.52 6.08 3.32
C GLY A 25 4.06 7.31 2.59
N ILE A 26 3.17 8.12 2.01
CA ILE A 26 3.53 9.36 1.30
C ILE A 26 4.23 10.35 2.23
N MET A 27 3.70 10.55 3.44
CA MET A 27 4.29 11.47 4.42
C MET A 27 5.69 11.03 4.86
N ASN A 28 5.97 9.73 4.86
CA ASN A 28 7.27 9.17 5.25
C ASN A 28 8.28 9.07 4.10
N LEU A 29 7.86 9.16 2.83
CA LEU A 29 8.78 9.11 1.69
C LEU A 29 9.95 10.11 1.76
N PRO A 30 9.75 11.41 2.08
CA PRO A 30 10.85 12.38 2.08
C PRO A 30 11.79 12.25 3.28
N THR A 31 11.30 11.76 4.42
CA THR A 31 12.02 11.80 5.70
C THR A 31 12.64 10.46 6.08
N ARG A 32 12.09 9.33 5.62
CA ARG A 32 12.56 7.99 6.01
C ARG A 32 13.95 7.67 5.40
N PRO A 33 14.96 7.33 6.22
CA PRO A 33 16.25 6.83 5.73
C PRO A 33 16.10 5.50 4.98
N MET A 34 17.01 5.23 4.03
CA MET A 34 16.97 3.99 3.24
C MET A 34 17.31 2.74 4.08
N SER A 35 18.13 2.90 5.12
CA SER A 35 18.46 1.83 6.09
C SER A 35 17.26 1.31 6.87
N ASP A 36 16.26 2.17 7.06
CA ASP A 36 15.10 1.89 7.91
C ASP A 36 13.97 1.25 7.10
N ILE A 37 14.16 1.03 5.79
CA ILE A 37 13.17 0.40 4.93
C ILE A 37 13.29 -1.11 5.10
N ASP A 38 12.20 -1.73 5.56
CA ASP A 38 12.07 -3.20 5.58
C ASP A 38 11.59 -3.68 4.20
N PRO A 39 12.45 -4.32 3.39
CA PRO A 39 12.08 -4.77 2.05
C PRO A 39 11.04 -5.90 2.06
N VAL A 40 10.99 -6.71 3.12
CA VAL A 40 10.02 -7.81 3.24
C VAL A 40 8.63 -7.23 3.48
N MET A 41 8.48 -6.34 4.45
CA MET A 41 7.20 -5.67 4.70
C MET A 41 6.71 -4.89 3.47
N THR A 42 7.58 -4.07 2.87
CA THR A 42 7.22 -3.25 1.71
C THR A 42 6.82 -4.08 0.49
N SER A 43 7.55 -5.16 0.19
CA SER A 43 7.21 -6.05 -0.93
C SER A 43 5.89 -6.80 -0.70
N VAL A 44 5.67 -7.32 0.50
CA VAL A 44 4.41 -7.97 0.87
C VAL A 44 3.23 -7.01 0.73
N MET A 45 3.35 -5.78 1.23
CA MET A 45 2.27 -4.78 1.10
C MET A 45 1.99 -4.39 -0.36
N CYS A 46 3.02 -4.34 -1.19
CA CYS A 46 2.90 -4.07 -2.62
C CYS A 46 2.07 -5.16 -3.32
N VAL A 47 2.48 -6.43 -3.18
CA VAL A 47 1.79 -7.59 -3.79
C VAL A 47 0.38 -7.75 -3.22
N TYR A 48 0.23 -7.63 -1.89
CA TYR A 48 -1.07 -7.67 -1.23
C TYR A 48 -2.04 -6.63 -1.82
N SER A 49 -1.56 -5.41 -2.08
CA SER A 49 -2.39 -4.35 -2.66
C SER A 49 -2.84 -4.68 -4.08
N MET A 50 -2.01 -5.33 -4.90
CA MET A 50 -2.40 -5.75 -6.25
C MET A 50 -3.54 -6.77 -6.23
N PHE A 51 -3.53 -7.71 -5.29
CA PHE A 51 -4.64 -8.65 -5.11
C PHE A 51 -5.93 -7.94 -4.72
N PHE A 52 -5.85 -6.95 -3.81
CA PHE A 52 -7.00 -6.17 -3.39
C PHE A 52 -7.56 -5.28 -4.51
N MET A 53 -6.72 -4.74 -5.39
CA MET A 53 -7.16 -4.03 -6.59
C MET A 53 -7.99 -4.94 -7.51
N ARG A 54 -7.53 -6.19 -7.74
CA ARG A 54 -8.31 -7.15 -8.54
C ARG A 54 -9.61 -7.52 -7.83
N TRP A 55 -9.56 -7.76 -6.53
CA TRP A 55 -10.74 -8.12 -5.73
C TRP A 55 -11.80 -7.01 -5.74
N SER A 56 -11.39 -5.75 -5.58
CA SER A 56 -12.32 -4.61 -5.45
C SER A 56 -13.20 -4.37 -6.68
N VAL A 57 -12.74 -4.77 -7.87
CA VAL A 57 -13.53 -4.70 -9.11
C VAL A 57 -14.30 -6.00 -9.40
N SER A 58 -13.90 -7.12 -8.79
CA SER A 58 -14.52 -8.44 -9.00
C SER A 58 -15.71 -8.71 -8.07
N ILE A 59 -15.88 -7.92 -7.00
CA ILE A 59 -17.01 -8.01 -6.07
C ILE A 59 -18.25 -7.22 -6.53
N LEU A 60 -19.44 -7.58 -6.04
CA LEU A 60 -20.70 -6.89 -6.32
C LEU A 60 -21.36 -6.38 -5.02
N PRO A 61 -21.63 -5.06 -4.88
CA PRO A 61 -21.25 -3.96 -5.77
C PRO A 61 -19.73 -3.72 -5.77
N ALA A 62 -19.17 -3.34 -6.93
CA ALA A 62 -17.76 -3.01 -7.04
C ALA A 62 -17.37 -1.83 -6.13
N ASN A 63 -16.14 -1.88 -5.60
CA ASN A 63 -15.58 -0.90 -4.67
C ASN A 63 -14.40 -0.15 -5.30
N TYR A 64 -14.70 0.81 -6.18
CA TYR A 64 -13.69 1.65 -6.82
C TYR A 64 -12.87 2.53 -5.85
N PRO A 65 -13.43 3.07 -4.75
CA PRO A 65 -12.62 3.77 -3.75
C PRO A 65 -11.51 2.92 -3.15
N LEU A 66 -11.81 1.64 -2.89
CA LEU A 66 -10.81 0.69 -2.39
C LEU A 66 -9.73 0.40 -3.45
N PHE A 67 -10.12 0.27 -4.72
CA PHE A 67 -9.18 0.14 -5.83
C PHE A 67 -8.17 1.30 -5.84
N ALA A 68 -8.67 2.54 -5.78
CA ALA A 68 -7.84 3.74 -5.79
C ALA A 68 -6.86 3.77 -4.61
N CYS A 69 -7.34 3.45 -3.41
CA CYS A 69 -6.50 3.36 -2.22
C CYS A 69 -5.35 2.36 -2.40
N HIS A 70 -5.63 1.14 -2.89
CA HIS A 70 -4.60 0.13 -3.08
C HIS A 70 -3.68 0.41 -4.27
N ALA A 71 -4.16 1.08 -5.32
CA ALA A 71 -3.33 1.54 -6.42
C ALA A 71 -2.30 2.57 -5.93
N THR A 72 -2.74 3.55 -5.12
CA THR A 72 -1.85 4.51 -4.47
C THR A 72 -0.88 3.81 -3.53
N ASN A 73 -1.37 2.92 -2.65
CA ASN A 73 -0.50 2.19 -1.72
C ASN A 73 0.57 1.36 -2.45
N SER A 74 0.19 0.61 -3.48
CA SER A 74 1.13 -0.18 -4.28
C SER A 74 2.18 0.71 -4.94
N THR A 75 1.80 1.89 -5.43
CA THR A 75 2.74 2.86 -6.02
C THR A 75 3.73 3.36 -4.98
N VAL A 76 3.25 3.76 -3.80
CA VAL A 76 4.10 4.26 -2.70
C VAL A 76 5.07 3.18 -2.22
N GLN A 77 4.60 1.93 -2.08
CA GLN A 77 5.45 0.82 -1.68
C GLN A 77 6.47 0.46 -2.76
N ALA A 78 6.11 0.50 -4.04
CA ALA A 78 7.05 0.28 -5.14
C ALA A 78 8.15 1.35 -5.17
N VAL A 79 7.81 2.62 -4.98
CA VAL A 79 8.79 3.71 -4.86
C VAL A 79 9.69 3.50 -3.63
N THR A 80 9.12 3.13 -2.49
CA THR A 80 9.87 2.84 -1.26
C THR A 80 10.86 1.69 -1.46
N LEU A 81 10.45 0.62 -2.14
CA LEU A 81 11.32 -0.50 -2.48
C LEU A 81 12.44 -0.07 -3.44
N GLY A 82 12.13 0.78 -4.43
CA GLY A 82 13.12 1.37 -5.33
C GLY A 82 14.18 2.19 -4.58
N ARG A 83 13.77 2.97 -3.56
CA ARG A 83 14.71 3.69 -2.68
C ARG A 83 15.60 2.75 -1.88
N TRP A 84 15.05 1.64 -1.36
CA TRP A 84 15.86 0.62 -0.69
C TRP A 84 16.88 -0.02 -1.64
N CYS A 85 16.46 -0.44 -2.83
CA CYS A 85 17.37 -1.00 -3.84
C CYS A 85 18.50 -0.02 -4.19
N TYR A 86 18.17 1.26 -4.41
CA TYR A 86 19.16 2.31 -4.67
C TYR A 86 20.13 2.49 -3.49
N GLY A 87 19.61 2.50 -2.26
CA GLY A 87 20.43 2.57 -1.04
C GLY A 87 21.39 1.38 -0.93
N THR A 88 20.92 0.15 -1.15
CA THR A 88 21.77 -1.04 -1.11
C THR A 88 22.86 -1.05 -2.19
N ALA A 89 22.59 -0.44 -3.35
CA ALA A 89 23.55 -0.37 -4.46
C ALA A 89 24.62 0.73 -4.26
N THR A 90 24.29 1.80 -3.54
CA THR A 90 25.16 2.98 -3.38
C THR A 90 25.86 3.06 -2.03
N GLN A 91 25.29 2.42 -1.00
CA GLN A 91 25.85 2.36 0.34
C GLN A 91 26.16 0.89 0.65
N PRO A 92 27.41 0.42 0.52
CA PRO A 92 27.76 -0.91 1.00
C PRO A 92 27.43 -0.96 2.50
N GLN A 93 26.47 -1.82 2.84
CA GLN A 93 25.93 -1.98 4.17
C GLN A 93 27.06 -1.94 5.21
N LYS A 94 27.05 -0.98 6.13
CA LYS A 94 27.79 -1.12 7.38
C LYS A 94 27.15 -2.33 8.08
N VAL A 95 27.74 -3.50 7.83
CA VAL A 95 27.43 -4.76 8.47
C VAL A 95 27.45 -4.48 9.97
N ILE A 96 26.28 -4.54 10.58
CA ILE A 96 26.13 -4.52 12.03
C ILE A 96 26.81 -5.82 12.50
N ALA A 97 27.96 -5.64 13.18
CA ALA A 97 28.53 -6.63 14.08
C ALA A 97 27.67 -6.73 15.35
#